data_AF-A0A3C1S902-F1
#
_entry.id   AF-A0A3C1S902-F1
#
_cell.length_a   1.000
_cell.length_b   1.000
_cell.length_c   1.000
_cell.angle_alpha   90.00
_cell.angle_beta   90.00
_cell.angle_gamma   90.00
#
_symmetry.space_group_name_H-M   'P 1'
#
loop_
_entity.id
_entity.type
_entity.pdbx_description
1 polymer ?
#
loop_
_entity_poly.entity_id
_entity_poly.type
_entity_poly.pdbx_seq_one_letter_code
_entity_poly.pdbx_strand_id
1 'polypeptide(L)'
;MRLCKIIDKIFCFGLNEKQQKKCVGKVMSDDDVKKNHIVIRGIITLLIFAVWGVVNRIINIAAPIISGEMAVRQLENSDWSYVSSQFIMRYFSGSPMPKIILLLVLIAIWWKPLKKVLLAVAILPILMMNTPNAIAYYDTKDYPEYIEIQPNQSAFLIPVAGANQDTQGQFMSVDYLTKNKVATKRVQIPHALIRNPGWSSDYYVPAAKLIIVDRTPYNREWVNASDRGTSARKEGFHFESSDSINISTGIVTAAYVKEEDAAKFLYWFGTKADPNAKLNDPNVNFASVSYGRSLSDVMDTVVRGKIQAVLAREFGSRSLDNAIREKSAIISLVEKEVKESFINKGITIDYVGYAEALSFNERIQASIDKVFVTQKDAQAEESLKKMLPLYQQQAEIAVKNGIAASASKWNGQINLPSFLVVPSDFLTAVTGWVKSEPGKADTGIKK
;
A
#
# COMPACT_ATOMS: atom_id res chain seq x y z
N MET A 1 36.27 41.93 -42.44
CA MET A 1 37.34 42.77 -43.01
C MET A 1 38.52 42.95 -42.03
N ARG A 2 38.29 43.24 -40.74
CA ARG A 2 39.38 43.32 -39.74
C ARG A 2 40.03 41.97 -39.36
N LEU A 3 39.29 40.85 -39.39
CA LEU A 3 39.87 39.51 -39.10
C LEU A 3 40.81 38.99 -40.22
N CYS A 4 40.48 39.19 -41.49
CA CYS A 4 41.37 38.76 -42.61
C CYS A 4 42.71 39.50 -42.59
N LYS A 5 42.72 40.80 -42.27
CA LYS A 5 43.97 41.58 -42.13
C LYS A 5 44.85 41.11 -40.96
N ILE A 6 44.28 40.44 -39.96
CA ILE A 6 45.04 39.89 -38.82
C ILE A 6 45.64 38.54 -39.21
N ILE A 7 44.90 37.69 -39.92
CA ILE A 7 45.39 36.38 -40.40
C ILE A 7 46.51 36.55 -41.44
N ASP A 8 46.41 37.52 -42.36
CA ASP A 8 47.47 37.81 -43.34
C ASP A 8 48.76 38.33 -42.68
N LYS A 9 48.62 39.11 -41.59
CA LYS A 9 49.78 39.58 -40.80
C LYS A 9 50.46 38.46 -40.03
N ILE A 10 49.71 37.47 -39.55
CA ILE A 10 50.28 36.31 -38.84
C ILE A 10 51.01 35.39 -39.82
N PHE A 11 50.47 35.18 -41.03
CA PHE A 11 51.12 34.34 -42.05
C PHE A 11 52.37 34.96 -42.68
N CYS A 12 52.57 36.27 -42.57
CA CYS A 12 53.73 36.99 -43.13
C CYS A 12 54.80 37.36 -42.08
N PHE A 13 54.65 36.93 -40.82
CA PHE A 13 55.59 37.24 -39.75
C PHE A 13 56.81 36.30 -39.85
N GLY A 14 57.97 36.85 -40.23
CA GLY A 14 59.25 36.11 -40.33
C GLY A 14 59.93 36.10 -41.71
N LEU A 15 59.35 36.73 -42.73
CA LEU A 15 59.92 36.76 -44.10
C LEU A 15 60.75 38.03 -44.37
N ASN A 16 61.85 37.88 -45.11
CA ASN A 16 62.77 38.97 -45.51
C ASN A 16 62.06 40.01 -46.43
N GLU A 17 62.54 41.25 -46.48
CA GLU A 17 61.92 42.40 -47.16
C GLU A 17 61.60 42.15 -48.66
N LYS A 18 62.46 41.39 -49.35
CA LYS A 18 62.21 40.95 -50.73
C LYS A 18 61.08 39.90 -50.85
N GLN A 19 60.86 39.09 -49.84
CA GLN A 19 59.76 38.11 -49.78
C GLN A 19 58.44 38.78 -49.36
N GLN A 20 58.48 39.77 -48.47
CA GLN A 20 57.30 40.59 -48.14
C GLN A 20 56.73 41.31 -49.36
N LYS A 21 57.59 41.90 -50.22
CA LYS A 21 57.13 42.53 -51.48
C LYS A 21 56.49 41.54 -52.45
N LYS A 22 56.91 40.27 -52.44
CA LYS A 22 56.31 39.19 -53.24
C LYS A 22 54.98 38.68 -52.65
N CYS A 23 54.84 38.65 -51.32
CA CYS A 23 53.58 38.31 -50.64
C CYS A 23 52.50 39.40 -50.83
N VAL A 24 52.88 40.68 -50.91
CA VAL A 24 51.92 41.79 -51.09
C VAL A 24 51.57 42.01 -52.57
N GLY A 25 52.46 41.65 -53.51
CA GLY A 25 52.29 41.93 -54.94
C GLY A 25 51.33 40.99 -55.69
N LYS A 26 50.90 39.88 -55.08
CA LYS A 26 49.81 39.06 -55.63
C LYS A 26 48.53 39.53 -54.97
N VAL A 27 48.00 40.66 -55.44
CA VAL A 27 46.63 41.09 -55.13
C VAL A 27 45.75 39.93 -55.58
N MET A 28 45.34 39.10 -54.63
CA MET A 28 44.33 38.06 -54.85
C MET A 28 43.18 38.75 -55.57
N SER A 29 42.83 38.24 -56.75
CA SER A 29 41.67 38.72 -57.48
C SER A 29 40.49 38.75 -56.51
N ASP A 30 39.61 39.74 -56.64
CA ASP A 30 38.42 39.88 -55.78
C ASP A 30 37.54 38.60 -55.82
N ASP A 31 37.71 37.78 -56.86
CA ASP A 31 37.10 36.46 -57.01
C ASP A 31 37.82 35.34 -56.22
N ASP A 32 39.13 35.40 -56.05
CA ASP A 32 39.88 34.48 -55.17
C ASP A 32 39.55 34.74 -53.69
N VAL A 33 39.34 36.01 -53.31
CA VAL A 33 38.89 36.38 -51.96
C VAL A 33 37.48 35.83 -51.68
N LYS A 34 36.56 35.92 -52.65
CA LYS A 34 35.22 35.34 -52.54
C LYS A 34 35.25 33.81 -52.47
N LYS A 35 36.12 33.16 -53.26
CA LYS A 35 36.28 31.70 -53.27
C LYS A 35 36.81 31.18 -51.93
N ASN A 36 37.81 31.83 -51.35
CA ASN A 36 38.34 31.48 -50.03
C ASN A 36 37.30 31.66 -48.91
N HIS A 37 36.43 32.66 -49.01
CA HIS A 37 35.33 32.84 -48.05
C HIS A 37 34.29 31.70 -48.07
N ILE A 38 34.03 31.10 -49.23
CA ILE A 38 33.12 29.95 -49.35
C ILE A 38 33.76 28.69 -48.77
N VAL A 39 35.03 28.44 -49.08
CA VAL A 39 35.79 27.29 -48.56
C VAL A 39 35.88 27.34 -47.03
N ILE A 40 36.20 28.51 -46.45
CA ILE A 40 36.26 28.69 -44.99
C ILE A 40 34.91 28.40 -44.33
N ARG A 41 33.79 28.84 -44.91
CA ARG A 41 32.44 28.55 -44.38
C ARG A 41 32.09 27.06 -44.47
N GLY A 42 32.51 26.39 -45.54
CA GLY A 42 32.37 24.94 -45.68
C GLY A 42 33.11 24.17 -44.58
N ILE A 43 34.36 24.56 -44.29
CA ILE A 43 35.15 23.97 -43.21
C ILE A 43 34.50 24.21 -41.84
N ILE A 44 34.03 25.45 -41.57
CA ILE A 44 33.32 25.77 -40.32
C ILE A 44 32.03 24.95 -40.18
N THR A 45 31.29 24.74 -41.28
CA THR A 45 30.07 23.94 -41.29
C THR A 45 30.37 22.47 -40.94
N LEU A 46 31.41 21.88 -41.54
CA LEU A 46 31.85 20.52 -41.23
C LEU A 46 32.29 20.36 -39.77
N LEU A 47 33.03 21.34 -39.24
CA LEU A 47 33.42 21.37 -37.83
C LEU A 47 32.21 21.43 -36.90
N ILE A 48 31.19 22.22 -37.24
CA ILE A 48 29.96 22.31 -36.46
C ILE A 48 29.19 21.00 -36.48
N PHE A 49 29.10 20.31 -37.62
CA PHE A 49 28.48 18.98 -37.68
C PHE A 49 29.27 17.94 -36.85
N ALA A 50 30.60 17.99 -36.88
CA ALA A 50 31.44 17.09 -36.09
C ALA A 50 31.26 17.35 -34.58
N VAL A 51 31.32 18.61 -34.15
CA VAL A 51 31.07 19.03 -32.76
C VAL A 51 29.66 18.66 -32.35
N TRP A 52 28.66 18.88 -33.21
CA TRP A 52 27.27 18.50 -32.97
C TRP A 52 27.13 16.98 -32.76
N GLY A 53 27.79 16.17 -33.58
CA GLY A 53 27.77 14.71 -33.44
C GLY A 53 28.33 14.25 -32.09
N VAL A 54 29.43 14.86 -31.63
CA VAL A 54 30.03 14.57 -30.32
C VAL A 54 29.12 15.04 -29.17
N VAL A 55 28.63 16.28 -29.24
CA VAL A 55 27.72 16.86 -28.24
C VAL A 55 26.43 16.04 -28.14
N ASN A 56 25.82 15.70 -29.27
CA ASN A 56 24.62 14.87 -29.31
C ASN A 56 24.88 13.47 -28.71
N ARG A 57 26.05 12.87 -28.95
CA ARG A 57 26.41 11.59 -28.32
C ARG A 57 26.51 11.70 -26.79
N ILE A 58 27.14 12.76 -26.29
CA ILE A 58 27.27 13.00 -24.85
C ILE A 58 25.89 13.27 -24.21
N ILE A 59 25.07 14.11 -24.85
CA ILE A 59 23.71 14.44 -24.41
C ILE A 59 22.84 13.19 -24.31
N ASN A 60 22.87 12.30 -25.30
CA ASN A 60 22.06 11.07 -25.28
C ASN A 60 22.48 10.11 -24.16
N ILE A 61 23.76 10.04 -23.82
CA ILE A 61 24.26 9.22 -22.69
C ILE A 61 23.80 9.82 -21.36
N ALA A 62 23.82 11.16 -21.23
CA ALA A 62 23.42 11.86 -20.02
C ALA A 62 21.90 11.99 -19.85
N ALA A 63 21.12 11.79 -20.92
CA ALA A 63 19.69 12.05 -20.95
C ALA A 63 18.88 11.30 -19.87
N PRO A 64 19.10 9.99 -19.61
CA PRO A 64 18.36 9.28 -18.56
C PRO A 64 18.64 9.82 -17.16
N ILE A 65 19.89 10.20 -16.88
CA ILE A 65 20.32 10.73 -15.58
C ILE A 65 19.70 12.11 -15.35
N ILE A 66 19.85 13.02 -16.32
CA ILE A 66 19.32 14.37 -16.22
C ILE A 66 17.78 14.34 -16.13
N SER A 67 17.12 13.49 -16.92
CA SER A 67 15.66 13.37 -16.88
C SER A 67 15.16 12.80 -15.55
N GLY A 68 15.88 11.82 -14.96
CA GLY A 68 15.58 11.28 -13.64
C GLY A 68 15.73 12.31 -12.52
N GLU A 69 16.81 13.10 -12.53
CA GLU A 69 17.02 14.18 -11.55
C GLU A 69 15.95 15.27 -11.67
N MET A 70 15.59 15.67 -12.89
CA MET A 70 14.54 16.67 -13.12
C MET A 70 13.15 16.15 -12.71
N ALA A 71 12.93 14.83 -12.79
CA ALA A 71 11.71 14.22 -12.27
C ALA A 71 11.52 14.52 -10.78
N VAL A 72 12.60 14.48 -9.99
CA VAL A 72 12.56 14.77 -8.56
C VAL A 72 12.47 16.28 -8.32
N ARG A 73 13.22 17.09 -9.09
CA ARG A 73 13.20 18.56 -8.95
C ARG A 73 11.86 19.21 -9.23
N GLN A 74 11.02 18.60 -10.07
CA GLN A 74 9.66 19.11 -10.30
C GLN A 74 8.79 19.12 -9.02
N LEU A 75 9.21 18.40 -7.98
CA LEU A 75 8.53 18.29 -6.69
C LEU A 75 9.02 19.34 -5.66
N GLU A 76 10.08 20.09 -5.98
CA GLU A 76 10.56 21.16 -5.12
C GLU A 76 9.52 22.30 -5.06
N ASN A 77 9.47 22.98 -3.92
CA ASN A 77 8.55 24.10 -3.69
C ASN A 77 9.03 25.38 -4.39
N SER A 78 9.20 25.32 -5.71
CA SER A 78 9.52 26.48 -6.53
C SER A 78 8.95 26.33 -7.95
N ASP A 79 8.19 27.35 -8.39
CA ASP A 79 7.63 27.39 -9.74
C ASP A 79 8.72 27.35 -10.82
N TRP A 80 9.90 27.89 -10.50
CA TRP A 80 11.07 27.86 -11.36
C TRP A 80 11.63 26.43 -11.52
N SER A 81 11.67 25.64 -10.45
CA SER A 81 12.08 24.22 -10.51
C SER A 81 11.12 23.41 -11.39
N TYR A 82 9.82 23.65 -11.29
CA TYR A 82 8.84 23.01 -12.17
C TYR A 82 9.04 23.41 -13.63
N VAL A 83 9.08 24.71 -13.95
CA VAL A 83 9.20 25.20 -15.34
C VAL A 83 10.52 24.77 -15.97
N SER A 84 11.63 24.87 -15.24
CA SER A 84 12.95 24.44 -15.73
C SER A 84 13.00 22.93 -15.94
N SER A 85 12.41 22.13 -15.05
CA SER A 85 12.29 20.68 -15.23
C SER A 85 11.47 20.34 -16.47
N GLN A 86 10.33 21.00 -16.70
CA GLN A 86 9.52 20.81 -17.91
C GLN A 86 10.27 21.13 -19.20
N PHE A 87 11.05 22.22 -19.21
CA PHE A 87 11.85 22.60 -20.36
C PHE A 87 12.98 21.59 -20.65
N ILE A 88 13.67 21.15 -19.59
CA ILE A 88 14.77 20.19 -19.68
C ILE A 88 14.24 18.81 -20.11
N MET A 89 13.16 18.31 -19.48
CA MET A 89 12.55 17.03 -19.86
C MET A 89 12.17 17.02 -21.35
N ARG A 90 11.53 18.08 -21.86
CA ARG A 90 11.23 18.21 -23.29
C ARG A 90 12.48 18.24 -24.17
N TYR A 91 13.55 18.89 -23.72
CA TYR A 91 14.80 18.95 -24.48
C TYR A 91 15.44 17.55 -24.65
N PHE A 92 15.40 16.74 -23.59
CA PHE A 92 16.01 15.41 -23.56
C PHE A 92 15.09 14.28 -24.06
N SER A 93 13.78 14.51 -24.19
CA SER A 93 12.82 13.53 -24.70
C SER A 93 12.70 13.50 -26.25
N GLY A 94 13.72 13.98 -26.96
CA GLY A 94 13.79 13.92 -28.43
C GLY A 94 13.13 15.10 -29.15
N SER A 95 12.90 16.23 -28.46
CA SER A 95 12.44 17.48 -29.06
C SER A 95 13.27 17.90 -30.29
N PRO A 96 12.66 18.58 -31.28
CA PRO A 96 13.39 19.16 -32.41
C PRO A 96 14.28 20.35 -32.01
N MET A 97 14.20 20.88 -30.79
CA MET A 97 14.94 22.07 -30.34
C MET A 97 16.45 22.02 -30.60
N PRO A 98 17.19 20.93 -30.27
CA PRO A 98 18.59 20.80 -30.63
C PRO A 98 18.81 20.99 -32.15
N LYS A 99 17.97 20.37 -32.99
CA LYS A 99 18.05 20.49 -34.45
C LYS A 99 17.75 21.90 -34.93
N ILE A 100 16.81 22.60 -34.28
CA ILE A 100 16.46 24.00 -34.57
C ILE A 100 17.65 24.93 -34.25
N ILE A 101 18.31 24.75 -33.10
CA ILE A 101 19.49 25.54 -32.71
C ILE A 101 20.62 25.33 -33.72
N LEU A 102 20.91 24.07 -34.09
CA LEU A 102 21.88 23.75 -35.13
C LEU A 102 21.52 24.45 -36.45
N LEU A 103 20.26 24.41 -36.85
CA LEU A 103 19.77 25.04 -38.08
C LEU A 103 19.90 26.57 -38.04
N LEU A 104 19.62 27.22 -36.90
CA LEU A 104 19.83 28.66 -36.71
C LEU A 104 21.31 29.05 -36.80
N VAL A 105 22.22 28.24 -36.23
CA VAL A 105 23.67 28.45 -36.34
C VAL A 105 24.12 28.34 -37.80
N LEU A 106 23.62 27.34 -38.54
CA LEU A 106 23.90 27.19 -39.97
C LEU A 106 23.35 28.38 -40.76
N ILE A 107 22.13 28.83 -40.48
CA ILE A 107 21.55 30.03 -41.09
C ILE A 107 22.42 31.26 -40.81
N ALA A 108 22.95 31.43 -39.60
CA ALA A 108 23.80 32.57 -39.26
C ALA A 108 25.13 32.58 -40.05
N ILE A 109 25.74 31.41 -40.24
CA ILE A 109 26.99 31.25 -41.02
C ILE A 109 26.76 31.57 -42.50
N TRP A 110 25.60 31.15 -43.02
CA TRP A 110 25.24 31.30 -44.42
C TRP A 110 24.34 32.51 -44.71
N TRP A 111 24.03 33.36 -43.72
CA TRP A 111 23.04 34.45 -43.86
C TRP A 111 23.30 35.40 -45.05
N LYS A 112 24.57 35.78 -45.29
CA LYS A 112 24.94 36.68 -46.38
C LYS A 112 24.72 36.08 -47.78
N PRO A 113 25.16 34.85 -48.09
CA PRO A 113 24.83 34.19 -49.36
C PRO A 113 23.36 33.75 -49.44
N LEU A 114 22.76 33.36 -48.31
CA LEU A 114 21.36 32.93 -48.24
C LEU A 114 20.39 34.06 -48.57
N LYS A 115 20.69 35.32 -48.22
CA LYS A 115 19.90 36.50 -48.63
C LYS A 115 19.67 36.62 -50.15
N LYS A 116 20.55 36.06 -50.98
CA LYS A 116 20.41 36.06 -52.44
C LYS A 116 19.65 34.85 -52.98
N VAL A 117 19.45 33.82 -52.16
CA VAL A 117 18.81 32.54 -52.53
C VAL A 117 17.46 32.34 -51.82
N LEU A 118 17.20 33.07 -50.73
CA LEU A 118 15.97 33.04 -49.92
C LEU A 118 14.69 33.49 -50.67
N LEU A 119 14.81 33.97 -51.90
CA LEU A 119 13.67 34.24 -52.78
C LEU A 119 13.22 32.99 -53.58
N ALA A 120 13.94 31.86 -53.49
CA ALA A 120 13.68 30.66 -54.29
C ALA A 120 13.40 29.37 -53.51
N VAL A 121 13.50 29.33 -52.18
CA VAL A 121 13.16 28.11 -51.41
C VAL A 121 12.35 28.49 -50.17
N ALA A 122 11.06 28.71 -50.38
CA ALA A 122 10.06 28.87 -49.33
C ALA A 122 9.27 27.57 -49.14
N ILE A 123 9.93 26.42 -48.99
CA ILE A 123 9.26 25.18 -48.58
C ILE A 123 10.24 24.35 -47.75
N LEU A 124 10.08 24.37 -46.42
CA LEU A 124 10.14 23.21 -45.53
C LEU A 124 10.07 23.68 -44.06
N PRO A 125 8.84 23.94 -43.57
CA PRO A 125 8.58 23.64 -42.18
C PRO A 125 7.20 22.95 -41.99
N ILE A 126 6.83 21.98 -42.85
CA ILE A 126 5.54 21.26 -42.71
C ILE A 126 5.72 19.76 -42.39
N LEU A 127 6.93 19.21 -42.41
CA LEU A 127 7.14 17.77 -42.20
C LEU A 127 7.42 17.32 -40.75
N MET A 128 7.16 18.17 -39.74
CA MET A 128 7.44 17.85 -38.33
C MET A 128 6.20 17.80 -37.44
N MET A 129 4.98 17.92 -38.00
CA MET A 129 3.73 17.88 -37.22
C MET A 129 2.84 16.74 -37.70
N ASN A 130 3.10 15.53 -37.20
CA ASN A 130 2.17 14.42 -37.27
C ASN A 130 2.17 13.71 -35.91
N THR A 131 1.21 14.07 -35.05
CA THR A 131 0.90 13.30 -33.84
C THR A 131 -0.59 12.97 -33.86
N PRO A 132 -1.01 11.85 -34.49
CA PRO A 132 -2.23 11.19 -34.11
C PRO A 132 -2.08 10.46 -32.77
N ASN A 133 -3.25 10.25 -32.18
CA ASN A 133 -3.67 9.76 -30.87
C ASN A 133 -2.82 8.72 -30.12
N ALA A 134 -2.98 8.78 -28.79
CA ALA A 134 -2.29 8.10 -27.70
C ALA A 134 -2.19 6.56 -27.76
N ILE A 135 -1.11 5.99 -27.16
CA ILE A 135 -1.07 5.01 -26.03
C ILE A 135 0.40 4.51 -25.81
N ALA A 136 0.82 4.33 -24.54
CA ALA A 136 1.96 3.52 -23.99
C ALA A 136 3.39 4.13 -24.03
N TYR A 137 4.29 3.98 -23.05
CA TYR A 137 4.88 2.83 -22.32
C TYR A 137 5.66 1.87 -23.24
N TYR A 138 7.00 1.91 -23.17
CA TYR A 138 7.89 1.21 -24.10
C TYR A 138 7.43 1.41 -25.56
N ASP A 139 7.30 2.68 -25.95
CA ASP A 139 6.82 3.06 -27.27
C ASP A 139 7.92 3.79 -28.05
N THR A 140 7.80 3.73 -29.37
CA THR A 140 8.59 4.44 -30.36
C THR A 140 8.38 5.97 -30.34
N LYS A 141 7.38 6.45 -29.60
CA LYS A 141 7.04 7.87 -29.47
C LYS A 141 6.94 8.27 -28.00
N ASP A 142 7.38 9.49 -27.72
CA ASP A 142 7.31 10.09 -26.39
C ASP A 142 5.94 10.73 -26.15
N TYR A 143 5.33 10.42 -25.01
CA TYR A 143 4.04 10.96 -24.60
C TYR A 143 4.08 11.35 -23.12
N PRO A 144 3.55 12.53 -22.74
CA PRO A 144 3.55 12.95 -21.36
C PRO A 144 2.61 12.07 -20.52
N GLU A 145 3.16 11.38 -19.53
CA GLU A 145 2.44 10.53 -18.60
C GLU A 145 2.18 11.30 -17.30
N TYR A 146 0.92 11.66 -17.06
CA TYR A 146 0.47 12.31 -15.83
C TYR A 146 -0.29 11.32 -14.97
N ILE A 147 0.19 11.08 -13.75
CA ILE A 147 -0.46 10.23 -12.78
C ILE A 147 -1.02 11.08 -11.65
N GLU A 148 -2.30 10.89 -11.34
CA GLU A 148 -2.96 11.54 -10.22
C GLU A 148 -2.90 10.65 -8.97
N ILE A 149 -2.45 11.24 -7.86
CA ILE A 149 -2.32 10.58 -6.56
C ILE A 149 -3.57 10.93 -5.74
N GLN A 150 -4.28 9.90 -5.29
CA GLN A 150 -5.50 10.11 -4.51
C GLN A 150 -5.19 10.58 -3.08
N PRO A 151 -6.13 11.25 -2.38
CA PRO A 151 -5.89 11.73 -1.02
C PRO A 151 -5.58 10.64 0.02
N ASN A 152 -6.08 9.43 -0.19
CA ASN A 152 -5.82 8.23 0.62
C ASN A 152 -4.55 7.47 0.17
N GLN A 153 -3.74 8.05 -0.71
CA GLN A 153 -2.51 7.44 -1.20
C GLN A 153 -1.30 8.28 -0.77
N SER A 154 -0.15 7.62 -0.70
CA SER A 154 1.17 8.25 -0.61
C SER A 154 2.00 7.74 -1.78
N ALA A 155 2.70 8.63 -2.48
CA ALA A 155 3.53 8.24 -3.61
C ALA A 155 4.99 8.62 -3.41
N PHE A 156 5.87 7.83 -4.03
CA PHE A 156 7.32 7.97 -3.98
C PHE A 156 7.87 7.95 -5.39
N LEU A 157 8.60 8.99 -5.79
CA LEU A 157 9.17 9.10 -7.14
C LEU A 157 10.66 8.75 -7.09
N ILE A 158 11.03 7.60 -7.63
CA ILE A 158 12.38 7.06 -7.54
C ILE A 158 13.05 7.14 -8.91
N PRO A 159 14.16 7.88 -9.09
CA PRO A 159 14.87 7.91 -10.36
C PRO A 159 15.44 6.53 -10.70
N VAL A 160 15.30 6.09 -11.96
CA VAL A 160 15.75 4.77 -12.44
C VAL A 160 17.24 4.78 -12.82
N ALA A 161 17.80 5.96 -13.13
CA ALA A 161 19.20 6.14 -13.51
C ALA A 161 19.78 7.39 -12.85
N GLY A 162 21.05 7.33 -12.43
CA GLY A 162 21.77 8.46 -11.81
C GLY A 162 22.50 8.06 -10.53
N ALA A 163 23.11 9.06 -9.87
CA ALA A 163 23.77 8.86 -8.59
C ALA A 163 22.73 8.50 -7.52
N ASN A 164 22.77 7.26 -7.04
CA ASN A 164 22.02 6.81 -5.87
C ASN A 164 22.69 7.32 -4.58
N GLN A 165 22.82 8.65 -4.44
CA GLN A 165 23.56 9.36 -3.40
C GLN A 165 25.05 8.97 -3.28
N ASP A 166 25.89 9.84 -2.71
CA ASP A 166 27.36 9.76 -2.73
C ASP A 166 27.98 8.54 -2.02
N THR A 167 27.17 7.60 -1.53
CA THR A 167 27.60 6.32 -0.98
C THR A 167 26.55 5.26 -1.28
N GLN A 168 26.89 4.31 -2.15
CA GLN A 168 26.10 3.12 -2.51
C GLN A 168 25.69 2.23 -1.31
N GLY A 169 26.03 2.61 -0.07
CA GLY A 169 25.69 1.93 1.18
C GLY A 169 24.34 2.32 1.81
N GLN A 170 23.65 3.34 1.32
CA GLN A 170 22.28 3.65 1.78
C GLN A 170 21.24 2.92 0.94
N PHE A 171 21.23 1.58 1.03
CA PHE A 171 20.23 0.75 0.35
C PHE A 171 18.81 1.18 0.75
N MET A 172 18.07 1.82 -0.18
CA MET A 172 16.62 2.09 -0.10
C MET A 172 16.11 2.46 1.30
N SER A 173 16.85 3.28 2.04
CA SER A 173 16.53 3.57 3.44
C SER A 173 15.18 4.29 3.56
N VAL A 174 14.59 4.24 4.76
CA VAL A 174 13.37 5.00 5.06
C VAL A 174 13.56 6.49 4.78
N ASP A 175 14.76 7.04 5.06
CA ASP A 175 15.11 8.43 4.79
C ASP A 175 15.16 8.73 3.29
N TYR A 176 15.71 7.81 2.49
CA TYR A 176 15.73 7.94 1.03
C TYR A 176 14.31 7.97 0.45
N LEU A 177 13.43 7.07 0.91
CA LEU A 177 12.03 7.06 0.50
C LEU A 177 11.31 8.34 0.94
N THR A 178 11.56 8.81 2.16
CA THR A 178 10.94 10.03 2.70
C THR A 178 11.34 11.27 1.89
N LYS A 179 12.61 11.39 1.49
CA LYS A 179 13.10 12.49 0.63
C LYS A 179 12.45 12.50 -0.75
N ASN A 180 12.11 11.32 -1.29
CA ASN A 180 11.49 11.15 -2.60
C ASN A 180 9.96 11.08 -2.54
N LYS A 181 9.36 11.43 -1.40
CA LYS A 181 7.91 11.46 -1.23
C LYS A 181 7.30 12.62 -2.01
N VAL A 182 6.23 12.33 -2.74
CA VAL A 182 5.51 13.32 -3.55
C VAL A 182 4.41 13.98 -2.73
N ALA A 183 4.42 15.32 -2.67
CA ALA A 183 3.38 16.11 -2.00
C ALA A 183 2.27 16.61 -2.95
N THR A 184 2.49 16.57 -4.27
CA THR A 184 1.57 17.10 -5.28
C THR A 184 0.54 16.06 -5.73
N LYS A 185 -0.66 16.51 -6.11
CA LYS A 185 -1.75 15.61 -6.54
C LYS A 185 -1.55 15.02 -7.93
N ARG A 186 -0.71 15.62 -8.78
CA ARG A 186 -0.42 15.14 -10.14
C ARG A 186 1.07 15.19 -10.39
N VAL A 187 1.62 14.07 -10.86
CA VAL A 187 3.06 13.91 -11.13
C VAL A 187 3.24 13.55 -12.59
N GLN A 188 4.20 14.20 -13.25
CA GLN A 188 4.62 13.79 -14.58
C GLN A 188 5.80 12.83 -14.47
N ILE A 189 5.69 11.67 -15.12
CA ILE A 189 6.80 10.72 -15.23
C ILE A 189 7.58 11.07 -16.50
N PRO A 190 8.86 11.49 -16.40
CA PRO A 190 9.67 11.70 -17.58
C PRO A 190 10.07 10.38 -18.22
N HIS A 191 10.19 10.38 -19.55
CA HIS A 191 10.76 9.29 -20.31
C HIS A 191 12.11 9.67 -20.91
N ALA A 192 13.00 8.70 -21.02
CA ALA A 192 14.29 8.81 -21.68
C ALA A 192 14.31 7.89 -22.91
N LEU A 193 14.97 8.37 -23.98
CA LEU A 193 15.16 7.60 -25.20
C LEU A 193 16.28 6.56 -25.00
N ILE A 194 15.95 5.28 -25.10
CA ILE A 194 16.93 4.20 -25.22
C ILE A 194 17.10 3.85 -26.69
N ARG A 195 18.34 4.00 -27.16
CA ARG A 195 18.74 3.58 -28.50
C ARG A 195 18.99 2.09 -28.55
N ASN A 196 18.30 1.39 -29.43
CA ASN A 196 18.57 -0.02 -29.65
C ASN A 196 19.75 -0.17 -30.63
N PRO A 197 20.80 -0.94 -30.32
CA PRO A 197 21.92 -1.16 -31.24
C PRO A 197 21.56 -1.96 -32.52
N GLY A 198 20.33 -2.46 -32.68
CA GLY A 198 19.85 -3.20 -33.86
C GLY A 198 19.14 -2.35 -34.93
N TRP A 199 18.55 -3.02 -35.95
CA TRP A 199 17.70 -2.40 -37.00
C TRP A 199 16.26 -2.08 -36.54
N SER A 200 15.98 -2.24 -35.26
CA SER A 200 14.69 -1.93 -34.63
C SER A 200 14.56 -0.44 -34.31
N SER A 201 13.34 0.00 -34.01
CA SER A 201 13.08 1.37 -33.58
C SER A 201 13.73 1.69 -32.22
N ASP A 202 14.03 2.96 -31.97
CA ASP A 202 14.37 3.47 -30.64
C ASP A 202 13.10 3.46 -29.75
N TYR A 203 13.26 3.35 -28.43
CA TYR A 203 12.14 3.28 -27.48
C TYR A 203 12.27 4.30 -26.36
N TYR A 204 11.15 4.87 -25.96
CA TYR A 204 11.03 5.71 -24.77
C TYR A 204 10.67 4.85 -23.56
N VAL A 205 11.47 4.98 -22.49
CA VAL A 205 11.27 4.28 -21.21
C VAL A 205 11.21 5.27 -20.06
N PRO A 206 10.51 4.99 -18.96
CA PRO A 206 10.46 5.91 -17.84
C PRO A 206 11.84 6.11 -17.20
N ALA A 207 12.20 7.38 -17.00
CA ALA A 207 13.42 7.80 -16.31
C ALA A 207 13.26 7.79 -14.77
N ALA A 208 12.02 7.73 -14.28
CA ALA A 208 11.67 7.60 -12.88
C ALA A 208 10.51 6.61 -12.70
N LYS A 209 10.49 5.90 -11.57
CA LYS A 209 9.43 4.97 -11.18
C LYS A 209 8.63 5.59 -10.04
N LEU A 210 7.31 5.65 -10.22
CA LEU A 210 6.37 6.09 -9.20
C LEU A 210 5.87 4.88 -8.41
N ILE A 211 6.11 4.84 -7.10
CA ILE A 211 5.57 3.81 -6.21
C ILE A 211 4.42 4.39 -5.39
N ILE A 212 3.25 3.79 -5.49
CA ILE A 212 2.04 4.25 -4.78
C ILE A 212 1.69 3.29 -3.65
N VAL A 213 1.54 3.82 -2.45
CA VAL A 213 1.08 3.11 -1.24
C VAL A 213 -0.33 3.56 -0.91
N ASP A 214 -1.26 2.61 -0.83
CA ASP A 214 -2.63 2.86 -0.36
C ASP A 214 -2.67 2.88 1.18
N ARG A 215 -3.29 3.92 1.73
CA ARG A 215 -3.43 4.16 3.17
C ARG A 215 -4.86 3.96 3.69
N THR A 216 -5.75 3.44 2.85
CA THR A 216 -7.14 3.17 3.22
C THR A 216 -7.16 2.23 4.45
N PRO A 217 -7.85 2.61 5.54
CA PRO A 217 -8.00 1.73 6.70
C PRO A 217 -8.62 0.40 6.32
N TYR A 218 -8.11 -0.67 6.92
CA TYR A 218 -8.56 -2.03 6.64
C TYR A 218 -8.99 -2.69 7.94
N ASN A 219 -10.21 -3.22 7.94
CA ASN A 219 -10.74 -4.05 9.02
C ASN A 219 -10.82 -5.49 8.55
N ARG A 220 -10.39 -6.42 9.39
CA ARG A 220 -10.35 -7.84 9.10
C ARG A 220 -10.87 -8.67 10.26
N GLU A 221 -11.83 -9.52 9.97
CA GLU A 221 -12.36 -10.55 10.85
C GLU A 221 -11.99 -11.92 10.26
N TRP A 222 -11.28 -12.73 11.05
CA TRP A 222 -10.91 -14.10 10.74
C TRP A 222 -11.68 -15.04 11.68
N VAL A 223 -12.59 -15.84 11.14
CA VAL A 223 -13.52 -16.68 11.91
C VAL A 223 -13.62 -18.07 11.32
N ASN A 224 -14.18 -19.02 12.10
CA ASN A 224 -14.38 -20.40 11.65
C ASN A 224 -15.75 -20.65 10.99
N ALA A 225 -16.68 -19.70 11.13
CA ALA A 225 -17.96 -19.69 10.45
C ALA A 225 -17.82 -19.33 8.96
N SER A 226 -18.55 -20.01 8.08
CA SER A 226 -18.54 -19.75 6.62
C SER A 226 -19.50 -18.64 6.18
N ASP A 227 -20.45 -18.28 7.04
CA ASP A 227 -21.49 -17.27 6.84
C ASP A 227 -21.18 -15.95 7.56
N ARG A 228 -20.04 -15.87 8.26
CA ARG A 228 -19.59 -14.71 9.02
C ARG A 228 -18.13 -14.37 8.67
N GLY A 229 -17.73 -13.14 8.96
CA GLY A 229 -16.36 -12.66 8.78
C GLY A 229 -16.15 -11.88 7.49
N THR A 230 -14.91 -11.47 7.25
CA THR A 230 -14.54 -10.74 6.02
C THR A 230 -14.30 -11.67 4.83
N SER A 231 -14.27 -12.99 5.04
CA SER A 231 -14.02 -14.02 4.04
C SER A 231 -14.92 -15.22 4.30
N ALA A 232 -15.38 -15.89 3.25
CA ALA A 232 -16.14 -17.14 3.36
C ALA A 232 -15.28 -18.36 3.76
N ARG A 233 -13.96 -18.18 3.86
CA ARG A 233 -13.02 -19.23 4.25
C ARG A 233 -12.97 -19.36 5.77
N LYS A 234 -12.80 -20.59 6.24
CA LYS A 234 -12.56 -20.89 7.66
C LYS A 234 -11.13 -20.50 8.02
N GLU A 235 -10.98 -19.31 8.55
CA GLU A 235 -9.69 -18.65 8.81
C GLU A 235 -9.44 -18.38 10.29
N GLY A 236 -10.25 -18.98 11.17
CA GLY A 236 -10.06 -18.88 12.61
C GLY A 236 -8.69 -19.40 13.06
N PHE A 237 -8.36 -19.03 14.29
CA PHE A 237 -7.09 -19.38 14.91
C PHE A 237 -7.26 -20.71 15.63
N HIS A 238 -6.27 -21.58 15.50
CA HIS A 238 -6.25 -22.90 16.13
C HIS A 238 -4.97 -23.05 16.94
N PHE A 239 -5.09 -23.44 18.20
CA PHE A 239 -3.98 -23.62 19.11
C PHE A 239 -4.35 -24.61 20.22
N GLU A 240 -3.38 -25.00 21.03
CA GLU A 240 -3.54 -26.00 22.08
C GLU A 240 -3.18 -25.40 23.44
N SER A 241 -3.88 -25.81 24.50
CA SER A 241 -3.53 -25.46 25.88
C SER A 241 -2.36 -26.30 26.42
N SER A 242 -1.82 -25.96 27.58
CA SER A 242 -0.81 -26.80 28.24
C SER A 242 -1.30 -28.21 28.56
N ASP A 243 -2.61 -28.38 28.70
CA ASP A 243 -3.25 -29.67 29.02
C ASP A 243 -3.57 -30.50 27.78
N SER A 244 -3.00 -30.12 26.63
CA SER A 244 -3.21 -30.77 25.33
C SER A 244 -4.67 -30.72 24.84
N ILE A 245 -5.35 -29.59 25.08
CA ILE A 245 -6.72 -29.36 24.62
C ILE A 245 -6.72 -28.39 23.45
N ASN A 246 -7.29 -28.83 22.33
CA ASN A 246 -7.48 -28.00 21.15
C ASN A 246 -8.53 -26.91 21.40
N ILE A 247 -8.13 -25.67 21.13
CA ILE A 247 -8.93 -24.46 21.23
C ILE A 247 -8.93 -23.78 19.86
N SER A 248 -10.07 -23.24 19.48
CA SER A 248 -10.18 -22.38 18.31
C SER A 248 -10.98 -21.13 18.61
N THR A 249 -10.67 -20.03 17.92
CA THR A 249 -11.39 -18.77 18.10
C THR A 249 -11.22 -17.87 16.88
N GLY A 250 -12.16 -16.94 16.72
CA GLY A 250 -12.09 -15.89 15.72
C GLY A 250 -11.50 -14.61 16.30
N ILE A 251 -10.76 -13.86 15.49
CA ILE A 251 -10.15 -12.58 15.87
C ILE A 251 -10.58 -11.50 14.88
N VAL A 252 -10.84 -10.31 15.39
CA VAL A 252 -11.06 -9.09 14.62
C VAL A 252 -9.92 -8.11 14.88
N THR A 253 -9.47 -7.43 13.83
CA THR A 253 -8.44 -6.40 13.92
C THR A 253 -8.62 -5.34 12.84
N ALA A 254 -8.36 -4.09 13.20
CA ALA A 254 -8.31 -2.99 12.25
C ALA A 254 -6.93 -2.34 12.25
N ALA A 255 -6.50 -1.91 11.07
CA ALA A 255 -5.20 -1.30 10.86
C ALA A 255 -5.25 -0.24 9.76
N TYR A 256 -4.29 0.68 9.80
CA TYR A 256 -4.08 1.66 8.74
C TYR A 256 -2.61 2.08 8.66
N VAL A 257 -2.24 2.73 7.56
CA VAL A 257 -0.90 3.28 7.34
C VAL A 257 -0.98 4.79 7.41
N LYS A 258 -0.25 5.39 8.34
CA LYS A 258 -0.16 6.84 8.44
C LYS A 258 0.65 7.42 7.28
N GLU A 259 0.41 8.67 6.98
CA GLU A 259 1.07 9.35 5.87
C GLU A 259 2.60 9.45 6.08
N GLU A 260 3.01 9.73 7.31
CA GLU A 260 4.40 9.81 7.77
C GLU A 260 5.09 8.43 7.79
N ASP A 261 4.31 7.35 7.92
CA ASP A 261 4.80 5.99 8.05
C ASP A 261 4.78 5.21 6.73
N ALA A 262 4.23 5.78 5.66
CA ALA A 262 4.14 5.14 4.35
C ALA A 262 5.52 4.71 3.80
N ALA A 263 6.58 5.48 4.10
CA ALA A 263 7.95 5.14 3.72
C ALA A 263 8.45 3.89 4.47
N LYS A 264 8.13 3.76 5.77
CA LYS A 264 8.46 2.56 6.57
C LYS A 264 7.70 1.35 6.06
N PHE A 265 6.42 1.52 5.76
CA PHE A 265 5.60 0.45 5.21
C PHE A 265 6.20 -0.08 3.89
N LEU A 266 6.52 0.82 2.97
CA LEU A 266 7.14 0.45 1.70
C LEU A 266 8.52 -0.22 1.88
N TYR A 267 9.33 0.27 2.82
CA TYR A 267 10.63 -0.32 3.13
C TYR A 267 10.52 -1.78 3.60
N TRP A 268 9.58 -2.07 4.52
CA TRP A 268 9.45 -3.39 5.13
C TRP A 268 8.70 -4.40 4.26
N PHE A 269 7.69 -3.95 3.52
CA PHE A 269 6.80 -4.85 2.78
C PHE A 269 7.00 -4.80 1.26
N GLY A 270 7.68 -3.78 0.75
CA GLY A 270 8.01 -3.65 -0.66
C GLY A 270 6.80 -3.41 -1.57
N THR A 271 7.02 -3.66 -2.85
CA THR A 271 5.99 -3.53 -3.90
C THR A 271 5.30 -4.86 -4.15
N LYS A 272 4.09 -4.80 -4.70
CA LYS A 272 3.37 -5.98 -5.17
C LYS A 272 4.12 -6.56 -6.37
N ALA A 273 4.76 -7.70 -6.18
CA ALA A 273 5.25 -8.51 -7.29
C ALA A 273 4.05 -9.19 -7.97
N ASP A 274 3.95 -9.07 -9.29
CA ASP A 274 3.04 -9.92 -10.07
C ASP A 274 3.67 -11.31 -10.18
N PRO A 275 3.07 -12.36 -9.57
CA PRO A 275 3.64 -13.70 -9.61
C PRO A 275 3.69 -14.30 -11.03
N ASN A 276 2.93 -13.75 -11.97
CA ASN A 276 2.91 -14.19 -13.37
C ASN A 276 3.74 -13.29 -14.28
N ALA A 277 4.35 -12.23 -13.76
CA ALA A 277 5.16 -11.34 -14.54
C ALA A 277 6.41 -12.07 -15.05
N LYS A 278 6.52 -12.16 -16.37
CA LYS A 278 7.73 -12.66 -17.02
C LYS A 278 8.79 -11.56 -16.90
N LEU A 279 9.86 -11.84 -16.16
CA LEU A 279 11.01 -10.93 -16.01
C LEU A 279 11.67 -10.53 -17.35
N ASN A 280 11.40 -11.26 -18.42
CA ASN A 280 11.89 -10.96 -19.76
C ASN A 280 10.91 -10.11 -20.58
N ASP A 281 9.74 -9.76 -20.04
CA ASP A 281 8.78 -8.87 -20.69
C ASP A 281 9.16 -7.41 -20.46
N PRO A 282 9.47 -6.63 -21.52
CA PRO A 282 9.74 -5.20 -21.41
C PRO A 282 8.61 -4.43 -20.71
N ASN A 283 7.35 -4.89 -20.86
CA ASN A 283 6.17 -4.27 -20.24
C ASN A 283 6.11 -4.45 -18.72
N VAL A 284 6.94 -5.32 -18.16
CA VAL A 284 7.08 -5.50 -16.71
C VAL A 284 8.28 -4.70 -16.22
N ASN A 285 9.40 -4.78 -16.95
CA ASN A 285 10.66 -4.18 -16.53
C ASN A 285 10.63 -2.65 -16.56
N PHE A 286 9.97 -2.06 -17.55
CA PHE A 286 9.92 -0.62 -17.75
C PHE A 286 8.74 0.05 -17.03
N ALA A 287 8.28 -0.51 -15.90
CA ALA A 287 7.09 -0.04 -15.19
C ALA A 287 7.27 1.38 -14.67
N SER A 288 6.56 2.33 -15.27
CA SER A 288 6.47 3.71 -14.81
C SER A 288 5.83 3.78 -13.43
N VAL A 289 4.77 3.00 -13.19
CA VAL A 289 4.06 2.93 -11.91
C VAL A 289 4.18 1.54 -11.29
N SER A 290 4.42 1.50 -9.99
CA SER A 290 4.38 0.29 -9.18
C SER A 290 3.51 0.53 -7.94
N TYR A 291 2.82 -0.49 -7.48
CA TYR A 291 2.01 -0.40 -6.26
C TYR A 291 2.73 -1.08 -5.11
N GLY A 292 2.69 -0.46 -3.93
CA GLY A 292 3.04 -1.11 -2.68
C GLY A 292 2.19 -2.37 -2.47
N ARG A 293 2.66 -3.31 -1.64
CA ARG A 293 1.78 -4.41 -1.19
C ARG A 293 0.53 -3.82 -0.51
N SER A 294 -0.63 -4.45 -0.72
CA SER A 294 -1.85 -3.97 -0.07
C SER A 294 -1.78 -4.24 1.42
N LEU A 295 -2.37 -3.34 2.22
CA LEU A 295 -2.48 -3.54 3.66
C LEU A 295 -3.22 -4.86 3.98
N SER A 296 -4.23 -5.21 3.19
CA SER A 296 -4.96 -6.48 3.32
C SER A 296 -4.07 -7.71 3.21
N ASP A 297 -3.13 -7.73 2.24
CA ASP A 297 -2.20 -8.83 2.02
C ASP A 297 -1.20 -8.94 3.18
N VAL A 298 -0.67 -7.81 3.66
CA VAL A 298 0.22 -7.78 4.83
C VAL A 298 -0.50 -8.22 6.11
N MET A 299 -1.76 -7.83 6.27
CA MET A 299 -2.61 -8.22 7.40
C MET A 299 -2.86 -9.73 7.41
N ASP A 300 -3.29 -10.31 6.27
CA ASP A 300 -3.62 -11.72 6.15
C ASP A 300 -2.38 -12.64 6.19
N THR A 301 -1.19 -12.13 5.90
CA THR A 301 0.06 -12.89 5.94
C THR A 301 0.86 -12.66 7.22
N VAL A 302 1.42 -11.47 7.39
CA VAL A 302 2.43 -11.18 8.44
C VAL A 302 1.76 -10.89 9.78
N VAL A 303 0.71 -10.05 9.80
CA VAL A 303 0.03 -9.67 11.06
C VAL A 303 -0.72 -10.87 11.64
N ARG A 304 -1.50 -11.58 10.80
CA ARG A 304 -2.16 -12.84 11.18
C ARG A 304 -1.18 -13.85 11.76
N GLY A 305 -0.01 -14.04 11.13
CA GLY A 305 1.02 -14.93 11.63
C GLY A 305 1.55 -14.55 13.02
N LYS A 306 1.78 -13.26 13.29
CA LYS A 306 2.19 -12.78 14.61
C LYS A 306 1.09 -12.99 15.66
N ILE A 307 -0.16 -12.68 15.34
CA ILE A 307 -1.30 -12.93 16.25
C ILE A 307 -1.40 -14.42 16.60
N GLN A 308 -1.32 -15.30 15.60
CA GLN A 308 -1.34 -16.75 15.80
C GLN A 308 -0.18 -17.21 16.71
N ALA A 309 1.03 -16.69 16.50
CA ALA A 309 2.19 -17.05 17.31
C ALA A 309 2.03 -16.62 18.78
N VAL A 310 1.52 -15.41 19.03
CA VAL A 310 1.30 -14.92 20.41
C VAL A 310 0.17 -15.70 21.07
N LEU A 311 -0.96 -15.92 20.39
CA LEU A 311 -2.06 -16.73 20.91
C LEU A 311 -1.58 -18.15 21.26
N ALA A 312 -0.88 -18.84 20.36
CA ALA A 312 -0.37 -20.17 20.62
C ALA A 312 0.58 -20.21 21.83
N ARG A 313 1.43 -19.18 22.01
CA ARG A 313 2.32 -19.07 23.16
C ARG A 313 1.57 -18.84 24.47
N GLU A 314 0.59 -17.94 24.48
CA GLU A 314 -0.17 -17.62 25.68
C GLU A 314 -1.13 -18.76 26.09
N PHE A 315 -1.79 -19.40 25.14
CA PHE A 315 -2.66 -20.53 25.44
C PHE A 315 -1.85 -21.80 25.75
N GLY A 316 -0.75 -22.07 25.04
CA GLY A 316 0.08 -23.26 25.26
C GLY A 316 0.86 -23.25 26.59
N SER A 317 1.00 -22.08 27.23
CA SER A 317 1.63 -21.95 28.55
C SER A 317 0.65 -22.02 29.73
N ARG A 318 -0.66 -22.10 29.45
CA ARG A 318 -1.71 -22.07 30.48
C ARG A 318 -2.58 -23.31 30.38
N SER A 319 -3.08 -23.76 31.53
CA SER A 319 -4.15 -24.76 31.59
C SER A 319 -5.42 -24.19 30.96
N LEU A 320 -6.33 -25.08 30.53
CA LEU A 320 -7.57 -24.66 29.88
C LEU A 320 -8.40 -23.71 30.77
N ASP A 321 -8.54 -24.04 32.05
CA ASP A 321 -9.32 -23.24 33.00
C ASP A 321 -8.71 -21.85 33.23
N ASN A 322 -7.38 -21.76 33.29
CA ASN A 322 -6.68 -20.48 33.41
C ASN A 322 -6.84 -19.67 32.12
N ALA A 323 -6.72 -20.31 30.96
CA ALA A 323 -6.88 -19.66 29.68
C ALA A 323 -8.30 -19.09 29.48
N ILE A 324 -9.35 -19.81 29.92
CA ILE A 324 -10.73 -19.32 29.89
C ILE A 324 -10.92 -18.13 30.83
N ARG A 325 -10.39 -18.21 32.06
CA ARG A 325 -10.48 -17.14 33.07
C ARG A 325 -9.73 -15.88 32.64
N GLU A 326 -8.56 -16.04 32.04
CA GLU A 326 -7.65 -14.95 31.66
C GLU A 326 -7.79 -14.52 30.19
N LYS A 327 -8.76 -15.03 29.44
CA LYS A 327 -8.90 -14.75 27.99
C LYS A 327 -8.85 -13.25 27.65
N SER A 328 -9.44 -12.41 28.50
CA SER A 328 -9.41 -10.95 28.33
C SER A 328 -8.02 -10.36 28.54
N ALA A 329 -7.24 -10.88 29.49
CA ALA A 329 -5.87 -10.45 29.69
C ALA A 329 -4.96 -10.92 28.55
N ILE A 330 -5.18 -12.13 28.04
CA ILE A 330 -4.46 -12.70 26.90
C ILE A 330 -4.66 -11.81 25.66
N ILE A 331 -5.88 -11.44 25.31
CA ILE A 331 -6.12 -10.64 24.10
C ILE A 331 -5.55 -9.22 24.23
N SER A 332 -5.60 -8.61 25.42
CA SER A 332 -4.94 -7.31 25.66
C SER A 332 -3.41 -7.40 25.50
N LEU A 333 -2.80 -8.52 25.89
CA LEU A 333 -1.38 -8.77 25.69
C LEU A 333 -1.06 -8.98 24.20
N VAL A 334 -1.88 -9.75 23.48
CA VAL A 334 -1.77 -9.92 22.03
C VAL A 334 -1.85 -8.57 21.32
N GLU A 335 -2.85 -7.76 21.64
CA GLU A 335 -3.02 -6.43 21.08
C GLU A 335 -1.78 -5.56 21.31
N LYS A 336 -1.26 -5.53 22.55
CA LYS A 336 -0.07 -4.77 22.90
C LYS A 336 1.15 -5.21 22.09
N GLU A 337 1.46 -6.51 22.06
CA GLU A 337 2.64 -7.01 21.33
C GLU A 337 2.54 -6.79 19.82
N VAL A 338 1.35 -6.94 19.26
CA VAL A 338 1.10 -6.73 17.83
C VAL A 338 1.27 -5.24 17.50
N LYS A 339 0.69 -4.33 18.31
CA LYS A 339 0.89 -2.87 18.17
C LYS A 339 2.38 -2.50 18.21
N GLU A 340 3.11 -2.98 19.22
CA GLU A 340 4.55 -2.72 19.38
C GLU A 340 5.39 -3.29 18.24
N SER A 341 5.01 -4.45 17.69
CA SER A 341 5.76 -5.11 16.62
C SER A 341 5.64 -4.40 15.27
N PHE A 342 4.53 -3.73 15.01
CA PHE A 342 4.20 -3.20 13.68
C PHE A 342 4.26 -1.68 13.56
N ILE A 343 4.27 -0.94 14.67
CA ILE A 343 4.42 0.52 14.64
C ILE A 343 5.74 0.95 13.96
N ASN A 344 6.84 0.25 14.23
CA ASN A 344 8.14 0.51 13.60
C ASN A 344 8.22 0.02 12.13
N LYS A 345 7.23 -0.76 11.69
CA LYS A 345 7.10 -1.22 10.30
C LYS A 345 6.12 -0.37 9.49
N GLY A 346 5.61 0.72 10.08
CA GLY A 346 4.72 1.67 9.43
C GLY A 346 3.25 1.24 9.34
N ILE A 347 2.83 0.28 10.16
CA ILE A 347 1.42 -0.09 10.31
C ILE A 347 0.97 0.32 11.71
N THR A 348 -0.10 1.11 11.78
CA THR A 348 -0.79 1.39 13.05
C THR A 348 -1.96 0.42 13.16
N ILE A 349 -1.96 -0.39 14.22
CA ILE A 349 -3.07 -1.27 14.57
C ILE A 349 -3.98 -0.49 15.52
N ASP A 350 -5.27 -0.39 15.20
CA ASP A 350 -6.26 0.30 16.03
C ASP A 350 -6.64 -0.56 17.23
N TYR A 351 -7.05 -1.80 16.95
CA TYR A 351 -7.46 -2.77 17.96
C TYR A 351 -7.25 -4.21 17.48
N VAL A 352 -7.22 -5.13 18.45
CA VAL A 352 -7.28 -6.58 18.26
C VAL A 352 -8.25 -7.13 19.30
N GLY A 353 -9.20 -7.95 18.88
CA GLY A 353 -10.23 -8.48 19.77
C GLY A 353 -10.73 -9.86 19.34
N TYR A 354 -11.45 -10.54 20.22
CA TYR A 354 -12.16 -11.75 19.85
C TYR A 354 -13.39 -11.41 19.01
N ALA A 355 -13.54 -12.11 17.88
CA ALA A 355 -14.72 -12.07 17.05
C ALA A 355 -15.73 -13.18 17.42
N GLU A 356 -15.21 -14.31 17.91
CA GLU A 356 -15.99 -15.49 18.33
C GLU A 356 -15.62 -15.90 19.76
N ALA A 357 -16.48 -16.73 20.36
CA ALA A 357 -16.13 -17.39 21.61
C ALA A 357 -14.93 -18.35 21.42
N LEU A 358 -14.37 -18.82 22.54
CA LEU A 358 -13.46 -19.97 22.50
C LEU A 358 -14.30 -21.21 22.19
N SER A 359 -13.95 -21.91 21.12
CA SER A 359 -14.56 -23.15 20.70
C SER A 359 -13.62 -24.30 21.02
N PHE A 360 -14.18 -25.38 21.57
CA PHE A 360 -13.48 -26.59 21.97
C PHE A 360 -13.98 -27.80 21.18
N ASN A 361 -13.33 -28.95 21.37
CA ASN A 361 -13.90 -30.21 20.91
C ASN A 361 -15.29 -30.43 21.52
N GLU A 362 -16.22 -30.98 20.74
CA GLU A 362 -17.63 -31.18 21.10
C GLU A 362 -17.81 -31.90 22.46
N ARG A 363 -16.99 -32.92 22.75
CA ARG A 363 -17.04 -33.64 24.04
C ARG A 363 -16.66 -32.77 25.23
N ILE A 364 -15.71 -31.87 25.04
CA ILE A 364 -15.22 -30.96 26.07
C ILE A 364 -16.25 -29.86 26.30
N GLN A 365 -16.79 -29.28 25.22
CA GLN A 365 -17.86 -28.29 25.31
C GLN A 365 -19.08 -28.86 26.06
N ALA A 366 -19.54 -30.06 25.71
CA ALA A 366 -20.65 -30.72 26.40
C ALA A 366 -20.37 -30.96 27.90
N SER A 367 -19.11 -31.25 28.25
CA SER A 367 -18.71 -31.43 29.65
C SER A 367 -18.71 -30.11 30.42
N ILE A 368 -18.19 -29.02 29.82
CA ILE A 368 -18.21 -27.68 30.38
C ILE A 368 -19.66 -27.22 30.60
N ASP A 369 -20.51 -27.37 29.60
CA ASP A 369 -21.91 -26.96 29.66
C ASP A 369 -22.66 -27.72 30.78
N LYS A 370 -22.40 -29.04 30.91
CA LYS A 370 -22.98 -29.85 31.98
C LYS A 370 -22.55 -29.39 33.37
N VAL A 371 -21.26 -29.10 33.58
CA VAL A 371 -20.76 -28.61 34.88
C VAL A 371 -21.36 -27.25 35.21
N PHE A 372 -21.46 -26.35 34.22
CA PHE A 372 -22.07 -25.03 34.42
C PHE A 372 -23.55 -25.13 34.82
N VAL A 373 -24.34 -25.95 34.12
CA VAL A 373 -25.76 -26.20 34.48
C VAL A 373 -25.85 -26.76 35.90
N THR A 374 -25.05 -27.78 36.22
CA THR A 374 -25.05 -28.39 37.56
C THR A 374 -24.69 -27.39 38.66
N GLN A 375 -23.72 -26.50 38.43
CA GLN A 375 -23.37 -25.44 39.39
C GLN A 375 -24.48 -24.40 39.56
N LYS A 376 -25.16 -24.02 38.47
CA LYS A 376 -26.29 -23.10 38.53
C LYS A 376 -27.48 -23.70 39.27
N ASP A 377 -27.76 -24.98 39.05
CA ASP A 377 -28.79 -25.72 39.77
C ASP A 377 -28.46 -25.82 41.26
N ALA A 378 -27.21 -26.15 41.60
CA ALA A 378 -26.77 -26.18 43.01
C ALA A 378 -26.87 -24.80 43.70
N GLN A 379 -26.53 -23.72 43.00
CA GLN A 379 -26.72 -22.35 43.52
C GLN A 379 -28.20 -22.00 43.70
N ALA A 380 -29.06 -22.41 42.77
CA ALA A 380 -30.50 -22.22 42.87
C ALA A 380 -31.06 -22.99 44.07
N GLU A 381 -30.68 -24.25 44.26
CA GLU A 381 -31.04 -25.04 45.43
C GLU A 381 -30.56 -24.43 46.75
N GLU A 382 -29.33 -23.90 46.79
CA GLU A 382 -28.81 -23.23 47.98
C GLU A 382 -29.58 -21.94 48.29
N SER A 383 -29.94 -21.16 47.26
CA SER A 383 -30.77 -19.97 47.41
C SER A 383 -32.18 -20.32 47.92
N LEU A 384 -32.76 -21.43 47.44
CA LEU A 384 -34.05 -21.94 47.89
C LEU A 384 -33.98 -22.40 49.36
N LYS A 385 -32.93 -23.13 49.75
CA LYS A 385 -32.70 -23.58 51.13
C LYS A 385 -32.58 -22.41 52.11
N LYS A 386 -31.98 -21.28 51.70
CA LYS A 386 -31.92 -20.06 52.52
C LYS A 386 -33.29 -19.40 52.71
N MET A 387 -34.21 -19.54 51.76
CA MET A 387 -35.57 -19.00 51.87
C MET A 387 -36.53 -19.92 52.64
N LEU A 388 -36.27 -21.23 52.71
CA LEU A 388 -37.10 -22.19 53.45
C LEU A 388 -37.42 -21.78 54.91
N PRO A 389 -36.47 -21.35 55.76
CA PRO A 389 -36.78 -20.98 57.14
C PRO A 389 -37.65 -19.71 57.24
N LEU A 390 -37.57 -18.78 56.28
CA LEU A 390 -38.48 -17.62 56.22
C LEU A 390 -39.91 -18.05 55.89
N TYR A 391 -40.07 -18.97 54.93
CA TYR A 391 -41.39 -19.54 54.62
C TYR A 391 -41.97 -20.33 55.79
N GLN A 392 -41.15 -21.08 56.52
CA GLN A 392 -41.56 -21.78 57.73
C GLN A 392 -41.98 -20.81 58.84
N GLN A 393 -41.23 -19.73 59.06
CA GLN A 393 -41.60 -18.69 60.01
C GLN A 393 -42.91 -17.99 59.61
N GLN A 394 -43.11 -17.69 58.33
CA GLN A 394 -44.37 -17.11 57.85
C GLN A 394 -45.55 -18.07 58.00
N ALA A 395 -45.36 -19.36 57.72
CA ALA A 395 -46.37 -20.39 57.93
C ALA A 395 -46.70 -20.55 59.42
N GLU A 396 -45.69 -20.55 60.31
CA GLU A 396 -45.91 -20.58 61.76
C GLU A 396 -46.62 -19.33 62.28
N ILE A 397 -46.29 -18.15 61.77
CA ILE A 397 -46.99 -16.90 62.10
C ILE A 397 -48.44 -16.96 61.61
N ALA A 398 -48.68 -17.45 60.39
CA ALA A 398 -50.04 -17.62 59.86
C ALA A 398 -50.85 -18.64 60.66
N VAL A 399 -50.25 -19.76 61.08
CA VAL A 399 -50.88 -20.77 61.95
C VAL A 399 -51.15 -20.19 63.33
N LYS A 400 -50.19 -19.48 63.95
CA LYS A 400 -50.40 -18.81 65.25
C LYS A 400 -51.48 -17.73 65.19
N ASN A 401 -51.52 -16.94 64.13
CA ASN A 401 -52.56 -15.94 63.90
C ASN A 401 -53.92 -16.59 63.63
N GLY A 402 -53.97 -17.69 62.89
CA GLY A 402 -55.18 -18.49 62.67
C GLY A 402 -55.70 -19.12 63.96
N ILE A 403 -54.81 -19.68 64.79
CA ILE A 403 -55.14 -20.22 66.11
C ILE A 403 -55.62 -19.08 67.03
N ALA A 404 -54.95 -17.93 67.06
CA ALA A 404 -55.39 -16.78 67.87
C ALA A 404 -56.74 -16.19 67.40
N ALA A 405 -56.99 -16.14 66.08
CA ALA A 405 -58.27 -15.73 65.50
C ALA A 405 -59.40 -16.74 65.77
N SER A 406 -59.08 -18.03 65.89
CA SER A 406 -60.04 -19.08 66.25
C SER A 406 -60.29 -19.18 67.76
N ALA A 407 -59.26 -18.95 68.60
CA ALA A 407 -59.35 -18.94 70.05
C ALA A 407 -60.09 -17.68 70.56
N SER A 408 -59.92 -16.53 69.92
CA SER A 408 -60.67 -15.30 70.25
C SER A 408 -62.16 -15.35 69.87
N LYS A 409 -62.60 -16.35 69.11
CA LYS A 409 -64.01 -16.55 68.72
C LYS A 409 -64.69 -17.72 69.43
N TRP A 410 -64.02 -18.39 70.36
CA TRP A 410 -64.58 -19.56 71.03
C TRP A 410 -65.31 -19.19 72.33
N ASN A 411 -66.61 -18.89 72.21
CA ASN A 411 -67.53 -18.75 73.35
C ASN A 411 -68.48 -19.96 73.40
N GLY A 412 -67.94 -21.15 73.71
CA GLY A 412 -68.70 -22.30 74.23
C GLY A 412 -69.94 -22.83 73.48
N GLN A 413 -70.25 -22.36 72.27
CA GLN A 413 -71.43 -22.77 71.51
C GLN A 413 -71.03 -23.26 70.12
N ILE A 414 -71.26 -24.55 69.89
CA ILE A 414 -71.15 -25.16 68.56
C ILE A 414 -72.34 -24.68 67.73
N ASN A 415 -72.07 -23.87 66.72
CA ASN A 415 -72.98 -23.66 65.60
C ASN A 415 -72.13 -23.78 64.32
N LEU A 416 -72.27 -24.88 63.59
CA LEU A 416 -71.52 -25.16 62.37
C LEU A 416 -72.13 -24.35 61.20
N PRO A 417 -71.39 -23.44 60.55
CA PRO A 417 -71.79 -22.91 59.25
C PRO A 417 -71.48 -23.92 58.13
N SER A 418 -72.46 -24.14 57.28
CA SER A 418 -72.59 -25.19 56.26
C SER A 418 -71.78 -25.00 54.96
N PHE A 419 -70.56 -24.45 55.01
CA PHE A 419 -69.69 -24.34 53.81
C PHE A 419 -68.33 -25.03 53.92
N LEU A 420 -68.07 -25.74 55.02
CA LEU A 420 -66.85 -26.55 55.20
C LEU A 420 -67.18 -28.04 55.11
N VAL A 421 -67.67 -28.45 53.92
CA VAL A 421 -67.61 -29.85 53.49
C VAL A 421 -66.32 -29.97 52.68
N VAL A 422 -65.26 -30.47 53.31
CA VAL A 422 -64.08 -30.91 52.57
C VAL A 422 -64.47 -32.23 51.89
N PRO A 423 -64.48 -32.33 50.56
CA PRO A 423 -64.70 -33.60 49.88
C PRO A 423 -63.58 -34.56 50.27
N SER A 424 -63.93 -35.80 50.59
CA SER A 424 -62.98 -36.88 50.94
C SER A 424 -61.89 -37.10 49.89
N ASP A 425 -62.10 -36.62 48.67
CA ASP A 425 -61.24 -36.85 47.51
C ASP A 425 -60.05 -35.89 47.43
N PHE A 426 -60.05 -34.80 48.22
CA PHE A 426 -58.93 -33.85 48.21
C PHE A 426 -57.67 -34.41 48.89
N LEU A 427 -57.83 -35.18 49.96
CA LEU A 427 -56.71 -35.82 50.67
C LEU A 427 -56.10 -36.98 49.87
N THR A 428 -56.88 -37.63 49.01
CA THR A 428 -56.41 -38.68 48.08
C THR A 428 -55.64 -38.10 46.89
N ALA A 429 -56.02 -36.91 46.39
CA ALA A 429 -55.29 -36.23 45.32
C ALA A 429 -53.90 -35.73 45.75
N VAL A 430 -53.76 -35.26 47.00
CA VAL A 430 -52.48 -34.77 47.54
C VAL A 430 -51.53 -35.92 47.91
N THR A 431 -52.05 -37.10 48.27
CA THR A 431 -51.23 -38.29 48.56
C THR A 431 -50.86 -39.09 47.31
N GLY A 432 -51.64 -38.99 46.22
CA GLY A 432 -51.32 -39.59 44.92
C GLY A 432 -50.15 -38.93 44.18
N TRP A 433 -49.85 -37.67 44.46
CA TRP A 433 -48.73 -36.94 43.84
C TRP A 433 -47.36 -37.26 44.47
N VAL A 434 -47.33 -37.85 45.67
CA VAL A 434 -46.09 -38.14 46.43
C VAL A 434 -45.68 -39.63 46.36
N LYS A 435 -46.48 -40.48 45.73
CA LYS A 435 -46.12 -41.89 45.43
C LYS A 435 -46.24 -42.20 43.95
N SER A 436 -45.26 -41.78 43.16
CA SER A 436 -44.93 -42.46 41.90
C SER A 436 -43.58 -43.16 42.06
N GLU A 437 -43.63 -44.44 42.44
CA GLU A 437 -42.50 -45.36 42.31
C GLU A 437 -42.60 -46.13 40.96
N PRO A 438 -41.49 -46.71 40.47
CA PRO A 438 -41.28 -46.99 39.06
C PRO A 438 -41.95 -48.29 38.59
N GLY A 439 -42.76 -48.19 37.53
CA GLY A 439 -43.34 -49.34 36.84
C GLY A 439 -42.37 -49.95 35.81
N LYS A 440 -42.03 -51.23 36.00
CA LYS A 440 -41.42 -52.12 35.00
C LYS A 440 -42.50 -52.66 34.04
N ALA A 441 -42.12 -52.59 32.76
CA ALA A 441 -42.34 -53.51 31.63
C ALA A 441 -43.73 -54.09 31.34
N ASP A 442 -44.16 -53.92 30.08
CA ASP A 442 -44.96 -54.93 29.41
C ASP A 442 -44.40 -55.27 28.02
N THR A 443 -44.36 -56.57 27.77
CA THR A 443 -43.85 -57.27 26.59
C THR A 443 -45.04 -57.94 25.91
N GLY A 444 -45.15 -57.83 24.58
CA GLY A 444 -45.78 -58.89 23.79
C GLY A 444 -46.85 -58.49 22.76
N ILE A 445 -46.39 -58.33 21.51
CA ILE A 445 -46.82 -59.04 20.29
C ILE A 445 -48.32 -59.38 20.13
N LYS A 446 -48.89 -58.93 19.00
CA LYS A 446 -49.76 -59.64 18.03
C LYS A 446 -50.02 -58.65 16.87
N LYS A 447 -50.08 -58.99 15.59
CA LYS A 447 -50.18 -60.26 14.86
C LYS A 447 -49.76 -59.96 13.41
#